data_AF-A0A954ILA5-F1
#
_entry.id   AF-A0A954ILA5-F1
#
_cell.length_a   1.000
_cell.length_b   1.000
_cell.length_c   1.000
_cell.angle_alpha   90.00
_cell.angle_beta   90.00
_cell.angle_gamma   90.00
#
_symmetry.space_group_name_H-M   'P 1'
#
loop_
_entity.id
_entity.type
_entity.pdbx_description
1 polymer ?
#
loop_
_entity_poly.entity_id
_entity_poly.type
_entity_poly.pdbx_seq_one_letter_code
_entity_poly.pdbx_strand_id
1 'polypeptide(L)'
;MRKQRLGAVVAGFVLMVIAAYVRSDGFQQSIDRTVNEATGWNDEARKDDPQGYLDFVEKRLTQDLKTMQQTRKALAAEMNNITEQEQQLDAKVMYARELADEFRAAWRADRFPVEIRHAAYTRDQTEAQVSILLAQIDGYQDSLEQIESARQQSEMRVEELTVQVVRTETNLALIDTQRELLRARALTTTSDELVAQVDALFTDNRTLLSGSPIRSVEELLETADISTSSMTTSRDRVHSFLAQTGTAAECETVSAE
;
A
#
# COMPACT_ATOMS: atom_id res chain seq x y z
N MET A 1 15.75 5.64 -22.95
CA MET A 1 16.27 5.08 -21.67
C MET A 1 16.02 5.94 -20.42
N ARG A 2 15.37 7.12 -20.48
CA ARG A 2 15.07 7.93 -19.28
C ARG A 2 13.77 7.59 -18.53
N LYS A 3 12.80 6.91 -19.17
CA LYS A 3 11.48 6.64 -18.56
C LYS A 3 11.44 5.39 -17.64
N GLN A 4 12.30 4.40 -17.86
CA GLN A 4 12.43 3.23 -16.95
C GLN A 4 13.08 3.56 -15.61
N ARG A 5 13.76 4.71 -15.48
CA ARG A 5 14.34 5.16 -14.21
C ARG A 5 13.33 5.88 -13.30
N LEU A 6 12.14 6.24 -13.80
CA LEU A 6 11.14 6.92 -12.96
C LEU A 6 10.35 5.93 -12.09
N GLY A 7 9.96 4.76 -12.63
CA GLY A 7 9.20 3.75 -11.87
C GLY A 7 9.99 3.17 -10.69
N ALA A 8 11.29 2.91 -10.88
CA ALA A 8 12.17 2.43 -9.82
C ALA A 8 12.42 3.45 -8.69
N VAL A 9 12.29 4.76 -8.98
CA VAL A 9 12.52 5.83 -8.00
C VAL A 9 11.30 6.05 -7.10
N VAL A 10 10.09 5.89 -7.65
CA VAL A 10 8.84 6.02 -6.86
C VAL A 10 8.65 4.80 -5.94
N ALA A 11 8.86 3.58 -6.44
CA ALA A 11 8.84 2.37 -5.62
C ALA A 11 9.92 2.44 -4.50
N GLY A 12 11.12 2.92 -4.83
CA GLY A 12 12.19 3.12 -3.86
C GLY A 12 11.89 4.16 -2.79
N PHE A 13 11.13 5.22 -3.08
CA PHE A 13 10.80 6.27 -2.11
C PHE A 13 9.70 5.82 -1.13
N VAL A 14 8.67 5.12 -1.62
CA VAL A 14 7.63 4.51 -0.79
C VAL A 14 8.25 3.43 0.11
N LEU A 15 9.15 2.59 -0.44
CA LEU A 15 9.94 1.62 0.34
C LEU A 15 10.85 2.28 1.38
N MET A 16 11.44 3.44 1.10
CA MET A 16 12.32 4.13 2.06
C MET A 16 11.54 4.76 3.22
N VAL A 17 10.34 5.31 2.96
CA VAL A 17 9.46 5.84 4.00
C VAL A 17 8.89 4.72 4.88
N ILE A 18 8.59 3.56 4.30
CA ILE A 18 8.13 2.37 5.03
C ILE A 18 9.29 1.69 5.78
N ALA A 19 10.47 1.56 5.17
CA ALA A 19 11.65 0.95 5.80
C ALA A 19 12.21 1.79 6.97
N ALA A 20 12.08 3.12 6.92
CA ALA A 20 12.39 3.98 8.07
C ALA A 20 11.43 3.77 9.25
N TYR A 21 10.22 3.24 8.99
CA TYR A 21 9.20 2.98 10.01
C TYR A 21 9.24 1.53 10.55
N VAL A 22 9.73 0.56 9.76
CA VAL A 22 9.61 -0.89 10.04
C VAL A 22 10.90 -1.54 10.60
N ARG A 23 12.04 -0.84 10.60
CA ARG A 23 13.32 -1.44 11.02
C ARG A 23 13.49 -1.57 12.55
N SER A 24 12.60 -2.26 13.27
CA SER A 24 12.96 -2.88 14.55
C SER A 24 11.86 -3.58 15.37
N ASP A 25 11.90 -4.91 15.37
CA ASP A 25 11.37 -5.73 16.48
C ASP A 25 12.27 -5.66 17.73
N GLY A 26 13.57 -5.37 17.55
CA GLY A 26 14.52 -5.12 18.65
C GLY A 26 14.37 -3.75 19.34
N PHE A 27 13.50 -2.88 18.82
CA PHE A 27 13.25 -1.54 19.37
C PHE A 27 12.12 -1.58 20.39
N GLN A 28 11.14 -2.48 20.30
CA GLN A 28 10.05 -2.49 21.30
C GLN A 28 10.57 -2.72 22.73
N GLN A 29 11.49 -3.68 22.93
CA GLN A 29 12.10 -3.90 24.24
C GLN A 29 13.17 -2.86 24.62
N SER A 30 13.80 -2.21 23.64
CA SER A 30 14.78 -1.15 23.93
C SER A 30 14.14 0.22 24.11
N ILE A 31 13.03 0.57 23.48
CA ILE A 31 12.31 1.83 23.72
C ILE A 31 11.62 1.80 25.09
N ASP A 32 11.06 0.68 25.57
CA ASP A 32 10.47 0.64 26.93
C ASP A 32 11.53 0.90 28.00
N ARG A 33 12.76 0.38 27.82
CA ARG A 33 13.89 0.71 28.68
C ARG A 33 14.44 2.11 28.44
N THR A 34 14.73 2.45 27.18
CA THR A 34 15.39 3.68 26.79
C THR A 34 14.49 4.90 26.90
N VAL A 35 13.17 4.81 26.74
CA VAL A 35 12.26 5.95 27.03
C VAL A 35 12.13 6.13 28.52
N ASN A 36 11.93 5.07 29.31
CA ASN A 36 11.90 5.22 30.77
C ASN A 36 13.24 5.73 31.35
N GLU A 37 14.37 5.34 30.74
CA GLU A 37 15.71 5.83 31.07
C GLU A 37 16.03 7.23 30.50
N ALA A 38 15.51 7.60 29.32
CA ALA A 38 15.80 8.88 28.65
C ALA A 38 14.82 10.01 29.00
N THR A 39 13.56 9.70 29.32
CA THR A 39 12.57 10.69 29.74
C THR A 39 12.49 10.83 31.26
N GLY A 40 13.09 9.91 32.01
CA GLY A 40 13.18 9.96 33.48
C GLY A 40 11.89 9.63 34.23
N TRP A 41 10.83 9.21 33.53
CA TRP A 41 9.53 8.87 34.13
C TRP A 41 9.49 7.42 34.62
N ASN A 42 10.22 7.14 35.71
CA ASN A 42 10.09 5.86 36.42
C ASN A 42 8.88 5.87 37.38
N ASP A 43 8.56 4.73 38.01
CA ASP A 43 7.41 4.58 38.93
C ASP A 43 7.44 5.58 40.10
N GLU A 44 8.64 5.94 40.56
CA GLU A 44 8.84 6.86 41.68
C GLU A 44 8.59 8.30 41.24
N ALA A 45 9.16 8.73 40.11
CA ALA A 45 8.91 10.04 39.50
C ALA A 45 7.42 10.25 39.16
N ARG A 46 6.72 9.20 38.73
CA ARG A 46 5.28 9.24 38.45
C ARG A 46 4.43 9.45 39.70
N LYS A 47 4.87 8.94 40.86
CA LYS A 47 4.21 9.16 42.16
C LYS A 47 4.53 10.53 42.74
N ASP A 48 5.76 10.98 42.56
CA ASP A 48 6.22 12.27 43.08
C ASP A 48 5.62 13.46 42.31
N ASP A 49 5.43 13.32 40.99
CA ASP A 49 4.79 14.33 40.14
C ASP A 49 3.73 13.71 39.19
N PRO A 50 2.54 13.37 39.70
CA PRO A 50 1.49 12.78 38.87
C PRO A 50 0.96 13.75 37.81
N GLN A 51 0.97 15.07 38.08
CA GLN A 51 0.52 16.07 37.12
C GLN A 51 1.51 16.20 35.94
N GLY A 52 2.80 16.28 36.23
CA GLY A 52 3.82 16.31 35.19
C GLY A 52 3.82 15.07 34.30
N TYR A 53 3.52 13.89 34.87
CA TYR A 53 3.37 12.67 34.09
C TYR A 53 2.18 12.74 33.12
N LEU A 54 1.01 13.24 33.57
CA LEU A 54 -0.14 13.42 32.69
C LEU A 54 0.14 14.41 31.56
N ASP A 55 0.79 15.53 31.86
CA ASP A 55 1.18 16.52 30.84
C ASP A 55 2.15 15.91 29.81
N PHE A 56 3.05 15.03 30.26
CA PHE A 56 3.95 14.30 29.37
C PHE A 56 3.18 13.34 28.45
N VAL A 57 2.29 12.51 29.01
CA VAL A 57 1.49 11.55 28.25
C VAL A 57 0.59 12.27 27.25
N GLU A 58 -0.08 13.36 27.65
CA GLU A 58 -0.91 14.17 26.76
C GLU A 58 -0.11 14.75 25.59
N LYS A 59 1.05 15.36 25.86
CA LYS A 59 1.92 15.91 24.81
C LYS A 59 2.35 14.82 23.83
N ARG A 60 2.67 13.63 24.35
CA ARG A 60 3.08 12.50 23.52
C ARG A 60 1.93 12.01 22.64
N LEU A 61 0.76 11.74 23.21
CA LEU A 61 -0.42 11.30 22.47
C LEU A 61 -0.87 12.34 21.44
N THR A 62 -0.74 13.64 21.74
CA THR A 62 -1.02 14.73 20.79
C THR A 62 -0.04 14.70 19.60
N GLN A 63 1.24 14.45 19.86
CA GLN A 63 2.24 14.30 18.80
C GLN A 63 1.98 13.06 17.94
N ASP A 64 1.65 11.93 18.57
CA ASP A 64 1.34 10.68 17.88
C ASP A 64 0.07 10.84 17.03
N LEU A 65 -0.98 11.48 17.57
CA LEU A 65 -2.20 11.84 16.84
C LEU A 65 -1.90 12.67 15.58
N LYS A 66 -1.10 13.73 15.72
CA LYS A 66 -0.69 14.57 14.59
C LYS A 66 0.06 13.76 13.52
N THR A 67 0.95 12.88 13.95
CA THR A 67 1.71 11.99 13.04
C THR A 67 0.77 11.05 12.29
N MET A 68 -0.14 10.36 12.99
CA MET A 68 -1.12 9.48 12.36
C MET A 68 -2.01 10.21 11.34
N GLN A 69 -2.50 11.40 11.69
CA GLN A 69 -3.29 12.23 10.77
C GLN A 69 -2.51 12.65 9.53
N GLN A 70 -1.23 12.99 9.68
CA GLN A 70 -0.33 13.31 8.57
C GLN A 70 -0.07 12.09 7.68
N THR A 71 0.24 10.94 8.27
CA THR A 71 0.43 9.66 7.56
C THR A 71 -0.82 9.28 6.79
N ARG A 72 -2.01 9.36 7.41
CA ARG A 72 -3.28 9.09 6.74
C ARG A 72 -3.49 10.00 5.52
N LYS A 73 -3.18 11.29 5.64
CA LYS A 73 -3.28 12.24 4.53
C LYS A 73 -2.28 11.91 3.41
N ALA A 74 -1.05 11.54 3.76
CA ALA A 74 -0.03 11.14 2.79
C ALA A 74 -0.44 9.87 2.04
N LEU A 75 -0.92 8.84 2.74
CA LEU A 75 -1.43 7.60 2.14
C LEU A 75 -2.59 7.86 1.19
N ALA A 76 -3.56 8.70 1.60
CA ALA A 76 -4.66 9.08 0.72
C ALA A 76 -4.20 9.81 -0.55
N ALA A 77 -3.13 10.61 -0.47
CA ALA A 77 -2.55 11.26 -1.64
C ALA A 77 -1.84 10.25 -2.56
N GLU A 78 -1.07 9.30 -2.00
CA GLU A 78 -0.41 8.26 -2.77
C GLU A 78 -1.41 7.30 -3.44
N MET A 79 -2.54 7.01 -2.80
CA MET A 79 -3.62 6.23 -3.43
C MET A 79 -4.12 6.88 -4.71
N ASN A 80 -4.21 8.21 -4.78
CA ASN A 80 -4.58 8.90 -6.03
C ASN A 80 -3.52 8.69 -7.12
N ASN A 81 -2.22 8.70 -6.76
CA ASN A 81 -1.13 8.41 -7.69
C ASN A 81 -1.20 6.97 -8.21
N ILE A 82 -1.52 6.01 -7.32
CA ILE A 82 -1.71 4.60 -7.66
C ILE A 82 -2.87 4.44 -8.66
N THR A 83 -4.01 5.08 -8.41
CA THR A 83 -5.16 5.07 -9.33
C THR A 83 -4.83 5.68 -10.69
N GLU A 84 -4.04 6.75 -10.74
CA GLU A 84 -3.59 7.31 -12.02
C GLU A 84 -2.69 6.32 -12.79
N GLN A 85 -1.78 5.64 -12.09
CA GLN A 85 -0.90 4.63 -12.70
C GLN A 85 -1.69 3.43 -13.22
N GLU A 86 -2.70 2.97 -12.47
CA GLU A 86 -3.64 1.92 -12.87
C GLU A 86 -4.30 2.28 -14.20
N GLN A 87 -4.91 3.47 -14.30
CA GLN A 87 -5.55 3.95 -15.53
C GLN A 87 -4.57 4.02 -16.71
N GLN A 88 -3.33 4.45 -16.47
CA GLN A 88 -2.30 4.50 -17.52
C GLN A 88 -1.88 3.12 -18.00
N LEU A 89 -1.83 2.11 -17.12
CA LEU A 89 -1.50 0.74 -17.49
C LEU A 89 -2.67 0.06 -18.22
N ASP A 90 -3.90 0.26 -17.76
CA ASP A 90 -5.10 -0.22 -18.44
C ASP A 90 -5.17 0.30 -19.88
N ALA A 91 -4.94 1.59 -20.08
CA ALA A 91 -4.90 2.19 -21.42
C ALA A 91 -3.81 1.54 -22.30
N LYS A 92 -2.64 1.21 -21.73
CA LYS A 92 -1.56 0.53 -22.47
C LYS A 92 -1.92 -0.91 -22.81
N VAL A 93 -2.58 -1.64 -21.90
CA VAL A 93 -3.08 -3.01 -22.15
C VAL A 93 -4.09 -2.99 -23.29
N MET A 94 -5.07 -2.09 -23.23
CA MET A 94 -6.08 -1.94 -24.29
C MET A 94 -5.44 -1.64 -25.64
N TYR A 95 -4.56 -0.66 -25.70
CA TYR A 95 -3.86 -0.28 -26.93
C TYR A 95 -2.98 -1.42 -27.48
N ALA A 96 -2.24 -2.12 -26.62
CA ALA A 96 -1.41 -3.24 -27.04
C ALA A 96 -2.24 -4.42 -27.57
N ARG A 97 -3.42 -4.69 -26.98
CA ARG A 97 -4.38 -5.70 -27.46
C ARG A 97 -4.95 -5.34 -28.83
N GLU A 98 -5.42 -4.11 -29.00
CA GLU A 98 -5.94 -3.62 -30.28
C GLU A 98 -4.88 -3.76 -31.38
N LEU A 99 -3.65 -3.35 -31.10
CA LEU A 99 -2.55 -3.48 -32.06
C LEU A 99 -2.20 -4.95 -32.34
N ALA A 100 -2.20 -5.82 -31.33
CA ALA A 100 -1.96 -7.25 -31.52
C ALA A 100 -3.06 -7.88 -32.41
N ASP A 101 -4.30 -7.42 -32.27
CA ASP A 101 -5.42 -7.83 -33.11
C ASP A 101 -5.31 -7.33 -34.56
N GLU A 102 -4.86 -6.08 -34.77
CA GLU A 102 -4.54 -5.55 -36.11
C GLU A 102 -3.48 -6.44 -36.80
N PHE A 103 -2.37 -6.73 -36.12
CA PHE A 103 -1.32 -7.60 -36.66
C PHE A 103 -1.82 -9.03 -36.90
N ARG A 104 -2.65 -9.57 -36.01
CA ARG A 104 -3.26 -10.90 -36.17
C ARG A 104 -4.17 -10.97 -37.40
N ALA A 105 -5.02 -9.96 -37.59
CA ALA A 105 -5.91 -9.88 -38.75
C ALA A 105 -5.11 -9.79 -40.06
N ALA A 106 -4.08 -8.94 -40.09
CA ALA A 106 -3.19 -8.81 -41.24
C ALA A 106 -2.43 -10.10 -41.55
N TRP A 107 -1.94 -10.81 -40.51
CA TRP A 107 -1.25 -12.08 -40.68
C TRP A 107 -2.15 -13.16 -41.30
N ARG A 108 -3.42 -13.23 -40.88
CA ARG A 108 -4.41 -14.18 -41.43
C ARG A 108 -4.80 -13.92 -42.87
N ALA A 109 -4.70 -12.68 -43.33
CA ALA A 109 -4.97 -12.36 -44.73
C ALA A 109 -3.93 -13.00 -45.68
N ASP A 110 -2.79 -13.46 -45.15
CA ASP A 110 -1.71 -14.16 -45.86
C ASP A 110 -1.21 -13.41 -47.11
N ARG A 111 -1.24 -12.08 -47.04
CA ARG A 111 -0.78 -11.17 -48.10
C ARG A 111 0.30 -10.28 -47.55
N PHE A 112 1.55 -10.68 -47.77
CA PHE A 112 2.71 -9.95 -47.29
C PHE A 112 3.45 -9.24 -48.44
N PRO A 113 4.07 -8.08 -48.19
CA PRO A 113 4.12 -7.37 -46.91
C PRO A 113 2.78 -6.74 -46.52
N VAL A 114 2.50 -6.66 -45.21
CA VAL A 114 1.31 -6.00 -44.67
C VAL A 114 1.65 -4.58 -44.26
N GLU A 115 0.80 -3.61 -44.60
CA GLU A 115 0.97 -2.22 -44.17
C GLU A 115 0.12 -1.96 -42.93
N ILE A 116 0.78 -1.68 -41.80
CA ILE A 116 0.13 -1.34 -40.53
C ILE A 116 0.70 -0.01 -40.07
N ARG A 117 -0.17 0.99 -39.87
CA ARG A 117 0.20 2.33 -39.38
C ARG A 117 1.38 2.96 -40.15
N HIS A 118 1.29 2.91 -41.48
CA HIS A 118 2.27 3.47 -42.43
C HIS A 118 3.64 2.77 -42.45
N ALA A 119 3.75 1.55 -41.94
CA ALA A 119 4.95 0.72 -42.03
C ALA A 119 4.61 -0.64 -42.67
N ALA A 120 5.47 -1.10 -43.58
CA ALA A 120 5.35 -2.40 -44.22
C ALA A 120 6.11 -3.47 -43.42
N TYR A 121 5.43 -4.57 -43.10
CA TYR A 121 5.96 -5.68 -42.31
C TYR A 121 5.97 -6.97 -43.12
N THR A 122 7.08 -7.71 -43.03
CA THR A 122 7.13 -9.10 -43.50
C THR A 122 6.35 -10.03 -42.57
N ARG A 123 6.17 -11.29 -42.99
CA ARG A 123 5.53 -12.33 -42.17
C ARG A 123 6.26 -12.53 -40.84
N ASP A 124 7.58 -12.73 -40.89
CA ASP A 124 8.41 -12.93 -39.70
C ASP A 124 8.40 -11.71 -38.78
N GLN A 125 8.42 -10.50 -39.35
CA GLN A 125 8.33 -9.26 -38.56
C GLN A 125 6.97 -9.11 -37.89
N THR A 126 5.88 -9.51 -38.56
CA THR A 126 4.53 -9.52 -37.98
C THR A 126 4.44 -10.49 -36.81
N GLU A 127 4.97 -11.71 -36.95
CA GLU A 127 5.01 -12.71 -35.88
C GLU A 127 5.84 -12.22 -34.68
N ALA A 128 7.01 -11.63 -34.94
CA ALA A 128 7.85 -11.04 -33.90
C ALA A 128 7.16 -9.87 -33.19
N GLN A 129 6.45 -9.01 -33.92
CA GLN A 129 5.74 -7.87 -33.35
C GLN A 129 4.57 -8.32 -32.47
N VAL A 130 3.82 -9.35 -32.88
CA VAL A 130 2.77 -9.96 -32.05
C VAL A 130 3.36 -10.55 -30.78
N SER A 131 4.48 -11.27 -30.87
CA SER A 131 5.17 -11.81 -29.68
C SER A 131 5.55 -10.71 -28.67
N ILE A 132 6.12 -9.61 -29.16
CA ILE A 132 6.46 -8.45 -28.32
C ILE A 132 5.22 -7.85 -27.68
N LEU A 133 4.13 -7.68 -28.43
CA LEU A 133 2.89 -7.10 -27.91
C LEU A 133 2.25 -7.99 -26.84
N LEU A 134 2.23 -9.31 -27.04
CA LEU A 134 1.73 -10.26 -26.04
C LEU A 134 2.58 -10.21 -24.76
N ALA A 135 3.90 -10.18 -24.87
CA ALA A 135 4.79 -10.04 -23.72
C ALA A 135 4.60 -8.70 -22.99
N GLN A 136 4.33 -7.61 -23.73
CA GLN A 136 3.99 -6.31 -23.14
C GLN A 136 2.65 -6.35 -22.41
N ILE A 137 1.62 -6.99 -23.00
CA ILE A 137 0.32 -7.17 -22.37
C ILE A 137 0.48 -7.90 -21.04
N ASP A 138 1.20 -9.03 -21.03
CA ASP A 138 1.45 -9.79 -19.80
C ASP A 138 2.15 -8.93 -18.75
N GLY A 139 3.26 -8.27 -19.11
CA GLY A 139 4.00 -7.43 -18.17
C GLY A 139 3.18 -6.25 -17.62
N TYR A 140 2.27 -5.68 -18.40
CA TYR A 140 1.35 -4.65 -17.92
C TYR A 140 0.26 -5.22 -17.00
N GLN A 141 -0.25 -6.42 -17.28
CA GLN A 141 -1.22 -7.10 -16.43
C GLN A 141 -0.60 -7.48 -15.07
N ASP A 142 0.61 -8.03 -15.06
CA ASP A 142 1.34 -8.33 -13.82
C ASP A 142 1.55 -7.04 -12.99
N SER A 143 1.85 -5.92 -13.67
CA SER A 143 2.00 -4.62 -13.01
C SER A 143 0.68 -4.10 -12.43
N LEU A 144 -0.44 -4.32 -13.12
CA LEU A 144 -1.78 -3.96 -12.64
C LEU A 144 -2.15 -4.75 -11.37
N GLU A 145 -1.88 -6.06 -11.35
CA GLU A 145 -2.13 -6.90 -10.17
C GLU A 145 -1.33 -6.44 -8.94
N GLN A 146 -0.06 -6.05 -9.15
CA GLN A 146 0.77 -5.49 -8.07
C GLN A 146 0.24 -4.15 -7.56
N ILE A 147 -0.19 -3.27 -8.45
CA ILE A 147 -0.78 -1.97 -8.13
C ILE A 147 -2.10 -2.14 -7.37
N GLU A 148 -2.95 -3.08 -7.79
CA GLU A 148 -4.21 -3.38 -7.11
C GLU A 148 -3.95 -3.88 -5.68
N SER A 149 -3.00 -4.81 -5.51
CA SER A 149 -2.59 -5.29 -4.18
C SER A 149 -2.07 -4.16 -3.31
N ALA A 150 -1.21 -3.27 -3.85
CA ALA A 150 -0.71 -2.10 -3.13
C ALA A 150 -1.83 -1.10 -2.74
N ARG A 151 -2.83 -0.91 -3.62
CA ARG A 151 -4.03 -0.10 -3.35
C ARG A 151 -4.82 -0.66 -2.19
N GLN A 152 -5.16 -1.95 -2.24
CA GLN A 152 -5.93 -2.64 -1.18
C GLN A 152 -5.20 -2.59 0.16
N GLN A 153 -3.88 -2.79 0.17
CA GLN A 153 -3.07 -2.64 1.38
C GLN A 153 -3.11 -1.22 1.93
N SER A 154 -3.02 -0.21 1.06
CA SER A 154 -3.09 1.20 1.47
C SER A 154 -4.46 1.56 2.05
N GLU A 155 -5.54 1.03 1.48
CA GLU A 155 -6.91 1.19 1.97
C GLU A 155 -7.07 0.63 3.38
N MET A 156 -6.65 -0.61 3.60
CA MET A 156 -6.67 -1.23 4.93
C MET A 156 -5.90 -0.41 5.96
N ARG A 157 -4.75 0.18 5.58
CA ARG A 157 -3.95 1.03 6.47
C ARG A 157 -4.62 2.36 6.78
N VAL A 158 -5.32 2.97 5.83
CA VAL A 158 -6.09 4.20 6.06
C VAL A 158 -7.25 3.95 7.04
N GLU A 159 -7.93 2.81 6.91
CA GLU A 159 -8.99 2.39 7.84
C GLU A 159 -8.42 2.16 9.25
N GLU A 160 -7.33 1.41 9.35
CA GLU A 160 -6.64 1.15 10.63
C GLU A 160 -6.22 2.46 11.31
N LEU A 161 -5.54 3.36 10.58
CA LEU A 161 -5.14 4.67 11.11
C LEU A 161 -6.35 5.51 11.53
N THR A 162 -7.48 5.39 10.85
CA THR A 162 -8.70 6.12 11.22
C THR A 162 -9.25 5.63 12.56
N VAL A 163 -9.29 4.32 12.79
CA VAL A 163 -9.69 3.73 14.08
C VAL A 163 -8.71 4.17 15.19
N GLN A 164 -7.41 4.14 14.93
CA GLN A 164 -6.38 4.54 15.90
C GLN A 164 -6.45 6.04 16.25
N VAL A 165 -6.73 6.90 15.27
CA VAL A 165 -6.95 8.34 15.47
C VAL A 165 -8.12 8.58 16.43
N VAL A 166 -9.30 7.98 16.15
CA VAL A 166 -10.49 8.14 17.00
C VAL A 166 -10.26 7.63 18.41
N ARG A 167 -9.58 6.48 18.56
CA ARG A 167 -9.21 5.95 19.87
C ARG A 167 -8.27 6.88 20.64
N THR A 168 -7.27 7.45 19.96
CA THR A 168 -6.31 8.36 20.58
C THR A 168 -6.97 9.68 21.01
N GLU A 169 -7.88 10.21 20.18
CA GLU A 169 -8.72 11.38 20.54
C GLU A 169 -9.58 11.09 21.77
N THR A 170 -10.16 9.90 21.86
CA THR A 170 -10.94 9.45 23.03
C THR A 170 -10.06 9.36 24.28
N ASN A 171 -8.86 8.80 24.17
CA ASN A 171 -7.91 8.70 25.28
C ASN A 171 -7.46 10.09 25.77
N LEU A 172 -7.22 11.04 24.86
CA LEU A 172 -6.88 12.42 25.21
C LEU A 172 -8.02 13.09 26.00
N ALA A 173 -9.28 12.93 25.56
CA ALA A 173 -10.44 13.45 26.29
C ALA A 173 -10.61 12.80 27.68
N LEU A 174 -10.26 11.52 27.81
CA LEU A 174 -10.27 10.82 29.10
C LEU A 174 -9.16 11.35 30.02
N ILE A 175 -7.96 11.60 29.52
CA ILE A 175 -6.85 12.21 30.28
C ILE A 175 -7.26 13.61 30.76
N ASP A 176 -7.92 14.42 29.93
CA ASP A 176 -8.43 15.73 30.36
C ASP A 176 -9.41 15.60 31.53
N THR A 177 -10.32 14.63 31.45
CA THR A 177 -11.27 14.34 32.54
C THR A 177 -10.54 13.88 33.81
N GLN A 178 -9.54 13.01 33.67
CA GLN A 178 -8.74 12.51 34.79
C GLN A 178 -7.89 13.63 35.42
N ARG A 179 -7.39 14.58 34.63
CA ARG A 179 -6.69 15.77 35.12
C ARG A 179 -7.60 16.63 35.99
N GLU A 180 -8.84 16.88 35.55
CA GLU A 180 -9.82 17.62 36.35
C GLU A 180 -10.23 16.86 37.62
N LEU A 181 -10.39 15.53 37.54
CA LEU A 181 -10.64 14.70 38.71
C LEU A 181 -9.48 14.73 39.70
N LEU A 182 -8.22 14.71 39.24
CA LEU A 182 -7.05 14.86 40.10
C LEU A 182 -6.98 16.24 40.72
N ARG A 183 -7.32 17.32 39.99
CA ARG A 183 -7.42 18.66 40.58
C ARG A 183 -8.47 18.72 41.69
N ALA A 184 -9.62 18.09 41.48
CA ALA A 184 -10.68 18.00 42.49
C ALA A 184 -10.29 17.08 43.67
N ARG A 185 -9.60 15.96 43.42
CA ARG A 185 -9.19 14.95 44.42
C ARG A 185 -7.85 15.20 45.09
N ALA A 186 -7.03 16.11 44.60
CA ALA A 186 -5.89 16.64 45.36
C ALA A 186 -6.36 17.25 46.69
N LEU A 187 -7.65 17.59 46.79
CA LEU A 187 -8.31 17.98 48.03
C LEU A 187 -8.69 16.78 48.94
N THR A 188 -8.57 15.52 48.48
CA THR A 188 -9.13 14.31 49.12
C THR A 188 -8.21 13.06 49.14
N THR A 189 -6.91 13.15 48.81
CA THR A 189 -5.89 12.10 49.05
C THR A 189 -6.04 10.77 48.27
N THR A 190 -6.54 10.76 47.02
CA THR A 190 -6.68 9.51 46.22
C THR A 190 -6.12 9.67 44.79
N SER A 191 -4.79 9.73 44.68
CA SER A 191 -4.08 10.05 43.42
C SER A 191 -3.60 8.81 42.64
N ASP A 192 -3.24 7.73 43.33
CA ASP A 192 -2.52 6.58 42.74
C ASP A 192 -3.36 5.78 41.72
N GLU A 193 -4.65 5.59 41.98
CA GLU A 193 -5.55 4.81 41.11
C GLU A 193 -5.78 5.49 39.74
N LEU A 194 -5.76 6.83 39.72
CA LEU A 194 -5.91 7.62 38.51
C LEU A 194 -4.66 7.53 37.62
N VAL A 195 -3.46 7.59 38.24
CA VAL A 195 -2.20 7.41 37.51
C VAL A 195 -2.11 6.02 36.89
N ALA A 196 -2.53 4.97 37.62
CA ALA A 196 -2.56 3.61 37.10
C ALA A 196 -3.49 3.45 35.89
N GLN A 197 -4.66 4.10 35.89
CA GLN A 197 -5.57 4.09 34.74
C GLN A 197 -4.97 4.76 33.51
N VAL A 198 -4.28 5.88 33.68
CA VAL A 198 -3.59 6.57 32.57
C VAL A 198 -2.45 5.71 32.03
N ASP A 199 -1.72 5.04 32.91
CA ASP A 199 -0.64 4.16 32.50
C ASP A 199 -1.12 2.98 31.66
N ALA A 200 -2.26 2.38 32.04
CA ALA A 200 -2.91 1.36 31.26
C ALA A 200 -3.33 1.88 29.87
N LEU A 201 -3.94 3.08 29.79
CA LEU A 201 -4.33 3.69 28.52
C LEU A 201 -3.13 4.00 27.61
N PHE A 202 -2.04 4.47 28.19
CA PHE A 202 -0.80 4.77 27.46
C PHE A 202 -0.15 3.49 26.95
N THR A 203 -0.08 2.45 27.79
CA THR A 203 0.46 1.14 27.43
C THR A 203 -0.39 0.47 26.35
N ASP A 204 -1.71 0.55 26.44
CA ASP A 204 -2.62 0.04 25.42
C ASP A 204 -2.40 0.75 24.08
N ASN A 205 -2.31 2.09 24.08
CA ASN A 205 -2.07 2.86 22.86
C ASN A 205 -0.72 2.48 22.24
N ARG A 206 0.32 2.38 23.06
CA ARG A 206 1.66 1.97 22.64
C ARG A 206 1.68 0.56 22.07
N THR A 207 0.99 -0.39 22.71
CA THR A 207 0.86 -1.77 22.24
C THR A 207 0.13 -1.85 20.91
N LEU A 208 -0.78 -0.93 20.59
CA LEU A 208 -1.44 -0.89 19.29
C LEU A 208 -0.55 -0.30 18.21
N LEU A 209 0.18 0.78 18.54
CA LEU A 209 1.17 1.37 17.65
C LEU A 209 2.31 0.39 17.35
N SER A 210 2.62 -0.52 18.28
CA SER A 210 3.70 -1.50 18.15
C SER A 210 3.22 -2.89 17.71
N GLY A 211 1.97 -3.25 17.98
CA GLY A 211 1.42 -4.59 17.81
C GLY A 211 0.66 -4.82 16.51
N SER A 212 0.50 -3.80 15.65
CA SER A 212 0.08 -4.06 14.27
C SER A 212 1.24 -4.77 13.56
N PRO A 213 1.08 -6.03 13.09
CA PRO A 213 2.10 -6.69 12.30
C PRO A 213 2.17 -5.97 10.96
N ILE A 214 2.98 -4.92 10.90
CA ILE A 214 3.35 -4.26 9.66
C ILE A 214 4.33 -5.19 8.97
N ARG A 215 3.80 -6.22 8.29
CA ARG A 215 4.59 -6.96 7.31
C ARG A 215 5.00 -5.96 6.24
N SER A 216 6.29 -5.93 5.94
CA SER A 216 6.79 -5.04 4.91
C SER A 216 6.20 -5.44 3.56
N VAL A 217 6.06 -4.47 2.64
CA VAL A 217 5.65 -4.78 1.26
C VAL A 217 6.65 -5.76 0.62
N GLU A 218 7.93 -5.69 1.00
CA GLU A 218 8.96 -6.67 0.61
C GLU A 218 8.63 -8.09 1.12
N GLU A 219 8.20 -8.26 2.37
CA GLU A 219 7.75 -9.55 2.91
C GLU A 219 6.52 -10.09 2.18
N LEU A 220 5.58 -9.21 1.81
CA LEU A 220 4.37 -9.57 1.06
C LEU A 220 4.69 -9.94 -0.39
N LEU A 221 5.67 -9.28 -1.00
CA LEU A 221 6.17 -9.61 -2.34
C LEU A 221 7.02 -10.88 -2.34
N GLU A 222 7.84 -11.09 -1.33
CA GLU A 222 8.68 -12.29 -1.17
C GLU A 222 7.82 -13.55 -0.89
N THR A 223 6.63 -13.39 -0.30
CA THR A 223 5.65 -14.50 -0.25
C THR A 223 4.90 -14.72 -1.57
N ALA A 224 4.81 -13.71 -2.43
CA ALA A 224 4.15 -13.80 -3.74
C ALA A 224 5.08 -14.39 -4.84
N ASP A 225 6.40 -14.27 -4.68
CA ASP A 225 7.39 -14.61 -5.71
C ASP A 225 7.65 -16.12 -5.92
N ILE A 226 6.85 -17.02 -5.34
CA ILE A 226 6.97 -18.48 -5.54
C ILE A 226 6.40 -18.93 -6.91
N SER A 227 5.89 -18.03 -7.75
CA SER A 227 5.30 -18.36 -9.06
C SER A 227 5.97 -17.72 -10.28
N THR A 228 7.30 -17.55 -10.32
CA THR A 228 7.97 -17.26 -11.61
C THR A 228 8.09 -18.51 -12.49
N SER A 229 7.03 -18.79 -13.28
CA SER A 229 7.09 -19.73 -14.40
C SER A 229 7.63 -19.08 -15.67
N SER A 230 8.93 -19.30 -15.87
CA SER A 230 9.70 -19.45 -17.12
C SER A 230 9.10 -18.97 -18.47
N MET A 231 9.84 -18.05 -19.10
CA MET A 231 9.76 -17.47 -20.45
C MET A 231 9.77 -18.44 -21.66
N THR A 232 9.55 -19.74 -21.50
CA THR A 232 9.70 -20.72 -22.62
C THR A 232 8.43 -20.86 -23.49
N THR A 233 7.33 -20.17 -23.15
CA THR A 233 6.00 -20.34 -23.79
C THR A 233 5.74 -19.44 -25.00
N SER A 234 6.75 -18.72 -25.52
CA SER A 234 6.51 -17.61 -26.47
C SER A 234 6.02 -18.04 -27.85
N ARG A 235 6.58 -19.09 -28.47
CA ARG A 235 6.28 -19.42 -29.88
C ARG A 235 4.92 -20.12 -30.07
N ASP A 236 4.62 -21.10 -29.23
CA ASP A 236 3.35 -21.83 -29.29
C ASP A 236 2.16 -20.93 -28.95
N ARG A 237 2.35 -20.00 -28.00
CA ARG A 237 1.34 -19.00 -27.64
C ARG A 237 1.07 -18.02 -28.79
N VAL A 238 2.11 -17.57 -29.49
CA VAL A 238 1.95 -16.72 -30.69
C VAL A 238 1.18 -17.46 -31.77
N HIS A 239 1.54 -18.70 -32.10
CA HIS A 239 0.81 -19.47 -33.12
C HIS A 239 -0.64 -19.76 -32.70
N SER A 240 -0.89 -20.08 -31.43
CA SER A 240 -2.24 -20.27 -30.89
C SER A 240 -3.07 -18.99 -31.01
N PHE A 241 -2.52 -17.84 -30.58
CA PHE A 241 -3.18 -16.54 -30.69
C PHE A 241 -3.48 -16.18 -32.15
N LEU A 242 -2.51 -16.37 -33.05
CA LEU A 242 -2.66 -16.15 -34.49
C LEU A 242 -3.68 -17.09 -35.14
N ALA A 243 -3.85 -18.32 -34.64
CA ALA A 243 -4.79 -19.30 -35.16
C ALA A 243 -6.23 -19.17 -34.62
N GLN A 244 -6.43 -18.53 -33.47
CA GLN A 244 -7.74 -18.44 -32.78
C GLN A 244 -8.78 -17.61 -33.57
N THR A 245 -9.65 -18.24 -34.35
CA THR A 245 -10.76 -17.58 -35.06
C THR A 245 -11.63 -16.83 -34.05
N GLY A 246 -11.72 -15.50 -34.18
CA GLY A 246 -12.47 -14.68 -33.23
C GLY A 246 -13.92 -15.15 -33.18
N THR A 247 -14.39 -15.53 -32.00
CA THR A 247 -15.81 -15.65 -31.66
C THR A 247 -16.42 -14.25 -31.65
N ALA A 248 -16.61 -13.68 -32.85
CA ALA A 248 -17.40 -12.49 -33.04
C ALA A 248 -18.88 -12.90 -33.03
N ALA A 249 -19.59 -12.43 -32.01
CA ALA A 249 -21.04 -12.22 -32.00
C ALA A 249 -21.97 -13.45 -32.03
N GLU A 250 -22.08 -14.16 -30.90
CA GLU A 250 -23.40 -14.51 -30.36
C GLU A 250 -23.86 -13.35 -29.46
N CYS A 251 -24.12 -12.19 -30.06
CA CYS A 251 -25.18 -11.31 -29.57
C CYS A 251 -26.44 -11.78 -30.29
N GLU A 252 -26.91 -12.96 -29.89
CA GLU A 252 -28.20 -13.48 -30.31
C GLU A 252 -29.27 -12.49 -29.85
N THR A 253 -30.02 -12.04 -30.83
CA THR A 253 -31.16 -11.14 -30.74
C THR A 253 -32.16 -11.63 -29.68
N VAL A 254 -32.12 -11.04 -28.49
CA VAL A 254 -33.31 -10.99 -27.62
C VAL A 254 -34.20 -9.86 -28.13
N SER A 255 -34.94 -10.17 -29.19
CA SER A 255 -36.13 -9.43 -29.60
C SER A 255 -37.34 -10.36 -29.43
N ALA A 256 -38.35 -9.83 -28.73
CA ALA A 256 -39.75 -10.27 -28.66
C ALA A 256 -40.07 -11.51 -27.81
N GLU A 257 -40.58 -11.30 -26.58
CA GLU A 257 -42.02 -11.13 -26.29
C GLU A 257 -42.24 -10.33 -25.01
#